data_AF-A0A197JRF7-F1
#
_entry.id   AF-A0A197JRF7-F1
#
_cell.length_a   1.000
_cell.length_b   1.000
_cell.length_c   1.000
_cell.angle_alpha   90.00
_cell.angle_beta   90.00
_cell.angle_gamma   90.00
#
_symmetry.space_group_name_H-M   'P 1'
#
loop_
_entity.id
_entity.type
_entity.pdbx_description
1 polymer ?
#
loop_
_entity_poly.entity_id
_entity_poly.type
_entity_poly.pdbx_seq_one_letter_code
_entity_poly.pdbx_strand_id
1 'polypeptide(L)' 'CEKAFPTKGELASHSRCHLTVPAFMCGICGRPFKRRTDYVRHVRNVHEEVGRYSCTQCGERFGRLDKLKRH' A
#
# COMPACT_ATOMS: atom_id res chain seq x y z
N CYS A 1 -3.57 -19.77 -10.33
CA CYS A 1 -3.85 -20.16 -8.93
C CYS A 1 -5.36 -20.16 -8.69
N GLU A 2 -5.86 -20.97 -7.75
CA GLU A 2 -7.29 -21.20 -7.51
C GLU A 2 -7.88 -20.26 -6.44
N LYS A 3 -7.57 -18.95 -6.53
CA LYS A 3 -8.13 -17.94 -5.62
C LYS A 3 -9.42 -17.36 -6.19
N ALA A 4 -10.51 -17.43 -5.41
CA ALA A 4 -11.77 -16.77 -5.71
C ALA A 4 -11.85 -15.37 -5.09
N PHE A 5 -12.50 -14.45 -5.78
CA PHE A 5 -12.69 -13.07 -5.33
C PHE A 5 -14.16 -12.67 -5.45
N PRO A 6 -14.74 -11.98 -4.46
CA PRO A 6 -16.14 -11.61 -4.47
C PRO A 6 -16.44 -10.48 -5.46
N THR A 7 -15.44 -9.70 -5.88
CA THR A 7 -15.63 -8.62 -6.86
C THR A 7 -14.71 -8.76 -8.08
N LYS A 8 -15.21 -8.27 -9.24
CA LYS A 8 -14.40 -8.14 -10.47
C LYS A 8 -13.15 -7.27 -10.26
N GLY A 9 -13.26 -6.23 -9.43
CA GLY A 9 -12.15 -5.33 -9.12
C GLY A 9 -11.00 -6.02 -8.39
N GLU A 10 -11.33 -6.86 -7.40
CA GLU A 10 -10.34 -7.66 -6.68
C GLU A 10 -9.72 -8.75 -7.54
N LEU A 11 -10.52 -9.43 -8.37
CA LEU A 11 -10.02 -10.40 -9.34
C LEU A 11 -9.03 -9.73 -10.31
N ALA A 12 -9.39 -8.59 -10.90
CA ALA A 12 -8.50 -7.85 -11.79
C ALA A 12 -7.22 -7.39 -11.09
N SER A 13 -7.32 -6.95 -9.83
CA SER A 13 -6.17 -6.58 -9.01
C SER A 13 -5.27 -7.76 -8.67
N HIS A 14 -5.86 -8.93 -8.43
CA HIS A 14 -5.13 -10.17 -8.22
C HIS A 14 -4.43 -10.66 -9.48
N SER A 15 -5.09 -10.58 -10.65
CA SER A 15 -4.51 -11.01 -11.92
C SER A 15 -3.23 -10.25 -12.26
N ARG A 16 -3.12 -8.97 -11.86
CA ARG A 16 -1.88 -8.19 -11.98
C ARG A 16 -0.71 -8.77 -11.17
N CYS A 17 -0.96 -9.59 -10.15
CA CYS A 17 0.10 -10.26 -9.42
C CYS A 17 0.80 -11.35 -10.23
N HIS A 18 0.12 -11.95 -11.21
CA HIS A 18 0.71 -12.95 -12.13
C HIS A 18 1.58 -12.32 -13.21
N LEU A 19 1.44 -11.01 -13.45
CA LEU A 19 2.38 -10.28 -14.29
C LEU A 19 3.70 -10.12 -13.54
N THR A 20 4.79 -10.51 -14.19
CA THR A 20 6.17 -10.35 -13.69
C THR A 20 6.63 -8.89 -13.73
N VAL A 21 5.96 -8.05 -14.53
CA VAL A 21 6.27 -6.64 -14.67
C VAL A 21 5.49 -5.83 -13.62
N PRO A 22 6.18 -5.03 -12.78
CA PRO A 22 5.52 -4.08 -11.89
C PRO A 22 4.78 -3.02 -12.70
N ALA A 23 3.51 -2.79 -12.41
CA ALA A 23 2.71 -1.77 -13.09
C ALA A 23 3.06 -0.34 -12.64
N PHE A 24 3.72 -0.17 -11.48
CA PHE A 24 4.08 1.13 -10.93
C PHE A 24 5.49 1.09 -10.36
N MET A 25 6.34 2.02 -10.78
CA MET A 25 7.71 2.18 -10.29
C MET A 25 7.83 3.49 -9.51
N CYS A 26 8.51 3.46 -8.37
CA CYS A 26 8.83 4.69 -7.65
C CYS A 26 9.94 5.46 -8.37
N GLY A 27 9.66 6.69 -8.78
CA GLY A 27 10.66 7.56 -9.41
C GLY A 27 11.77 8.04 -8.47
N ILE A 28 11.55 7.95 -7.14
CA ILE A 28 12.52 8.44 -6.13
C ILE A 28 13.53 7.35 -5.76
N CYS A 29 13.07 6.13 -5.49
CA CYS A 29 13.93 5.02 -5.04
C CYS A 29 13.92 3.78 -5.95
N GLY A 30 13.26 3.85 -7.11
CA GLY A 30 13.19 2.74 -8.06
C GLY A 30 12.34 1.54 -7.62
N ARG A 31 11.68 1.61 -6.45
CA ARG A 31 10.96 0.46 -5.89
C ARG A 31 9.73 0.07 -6.74
N PRO A 32 9.57 -1.22 -7.09
CA PRO A 32 8.43 -1.70 -7.88
C PRO A 32 7.18 -1.98 -7.04
N PHE A 33 6.01 -1.74 -7.63
CA PHE A 33 4.69 -2.03 -7.05
C PHE A 33 3.72 -2.62 -8.09
N LYS A 34 2.94 -3.61 -7.66
CA LYS A 34 1.92 -4.25 -8.51
C LYS A 34 0.56 -3.54 -8.48
N ARG A 35 0.32 -2.71 -7.46
CA ARG A 35 -0.95 -2.00 -7.25
C ARG A 35 -0.71 -0.51 -7.03
N ARG A 36 -1.56 0.34 -7.61
CA ARG A 36 -1.50 1.80 -7.47
C ARG A 36 -1.62 2.25 -6.02
N THR A 37 -2.50 1.63 -5.24
CA THR A 37 -2.71 1.95 -3.83
C THR A 37 -1.46 1.70 -2.99
N ASP A 38 -0.70 0.65 -3.31
CA ASP A 38 0.56 0.33 -2.63
C ASP A 38 1.66 1.33 -2.98
N TYR A 39 1.76 1.70 -4.26
CA TYR A 39 2.69 2.73 -4.74
C TYR A 39 2.44 4.09 -4.08
N VAL A 40 1.21 4.60 -4.14
CA VAL A 40 0.85 5.90 -3.55
C VAL A 40 1.11 5.89 -2.05
N ARG A 41 0.74 4.81 -1.36
CA ARG A 41 1.00 4.67 0.07
C ARG A 41 2.49 4.65 0.41
N HIS A 42 3.32 4.00 -0.42
CA HIS A 42 4.75 4.02 -0.24
C HIS A 42 5.31 5.44 -0.35
N VAL A 43 4.98 6.17 -1.42
CA VAL A 43 5.46 7.54 -1.61
C VAL A 43 5.12 8.41 -0.42
N ARG A 44 3.85 8.41 -0.01
CA ARG A 44 3.36 9.24 1.10
C ARG A 44 4.00 8.91 2.45
N ASN A 45 4.30 7.64 2.70
CA ASN A 45 4.80 7.21 4.00
C ASN A 45 6.32 7.23 4.10
N VAL A 46 7.04 7.06 2.99
CA VAL A 46 8.51 6.92 2.97
C VAL A 46 9.19 8.20 2.50
N HIS A 47 8.58 8.93 1.58
CA HIS A 47 9.20 10.11 0.96
C HIS A 47 8.57 11.43 1.42
N GLU A 48 7.31 11.42 1.86
CA GLU A 48 6.61 12.62 2.34
C GLU A 48 6.42 12.63 3.87
N GLU A 49 6.87 11.61 4.60
CA GLU A 49 6.74 11.45 6.06
C GLU A 49 5.34 11.76 6.63
N VAL A 50 4.27 11.59 5.84
CA VAL A 50 2.92 11.97 6.27
C VAL A 50 2.36 10.89 7.20
N GLY A 51 2.75 10.94 8.48
CA GLY A 51 2.11 10.22 9.57
C GLY A 51 0.72 10.80 9.81
N ARG A 52 -0.30 10.29 9.10
CA ARG A 52 -1.68 10.81 9.17
C ARG A 52 -2.47 10.37 10.38
N TYR A 53 -2.04 9.30 11.04
CA TYR A 53 -2.76 8.70 12.14
C TYR A 53 -1.98 8.92 13.42
N SER A 54 -2.59 9.48 14.44
CA SER A 54 -1.95 9.68 15.75
C SER A 54 -2.70 8.89 16.83
N CYS A 55 -1.94 8.25 17.72
CA CYS A 55 -2.51 7.68 18.93
C CYS A 55 -2.96 8.82 19.86
N THR A 56 -4.22 8.79 20.29
CA THR A 56 -4.76 9.81 21.19
C THR A 56 -4.24 9.70 22.62
N GLN A 57 -3.68 8.55 23.00
CA GLN A 57 -3.15 8.31 24.34
C GLN A 57 -1.69 8.73 24.49
N CYS A 58 -0.82 8.35 23.55
CA CYS A 58 0.62 8.63 23.63
C CYS A 58 1.13 9.65 22.60
N GLY A 59 0.29 10.08 21.64
CA GLY A 59 0.68 11.04 20.60
C GLY A 59 1.52 10.45 19.45
N GLU A 60 1.86 9.16 19.49
CA GLU A 60 2.69 8.52 18.46
C GLU A 60 2.01 8.54 17.09
N ARG A 61 2.79 8.85 16.05
CA ARG A 61 2.28 9.02 14.68
C ARG A 61 2.59 7.80 13.82
N PHE A 62 1.58 7.34 13.09
CA PHE A 62 1.63 6.21 12.19
C PHE A 62 1.27 6.63 10.77
N GLY A 63 2.01 6.10 9.80
CA GLY A 63 1.70 6.23 8.38
C GLY A 63 0.52 5.36 7.92
N ARG A 64 -0.02 4.48 8.78
CA ARG A 64 -1.17 3.62 8.44
C ARG A 64 -2.08 3.37 9.64
N LEU A 65 -3.38 3.30 9.37
CA LEU A 65 -4.40 3.03 10.38
C LEU A 65 -4.28 1.63 10.98
N ASP A 66 -3.93 0.61 10.18
CA ASP A 66 -3.73 -0.76 10.69
C ASP A 66 -2.56 -0.85 11.69
N LYS A 67 -1.55 0.02 11.53
CA LYS A 67 -0.43 0.12 12.47
C LYS A 67 -0.86 0.79 13.77
N LEU A 68 -1.60 1.90 13.68
CA LEU A 68 -2.20 2.54 14.86
C LEU A 68 -3.15 1.59 15.60
N LYS A 69 -3.98 0.82 14.91
CA LYS A 69 -4.94 -0.11 15.54
C LYS A 69 -4.28 -1.27 16.29
N ARG A 70 -3.03 -1.60 15.93
CA ARG A 70 -2.27 -2.71 16.53
C ARG A 70 -1.30 -2.24 17.61
N HIS A 71 -0.88 -0.98 17.52
CA HIS A 71 -0.20 -0.27 18.59
C HIS A 71 -1.17 -0.07 19.76
#